data_AF-A0A8T8C9P5-F1
#
_entry.id   AF-A0A8T8C9P5-F1
#
_cell.length_a   1.000
_cell.length_b   1.000
_cell.length_c   1.000
_cell.angle_alpha   90.00
_cell.angle_beta   90.00
_cell.angle_gamma   90.00
#
_symmetry.space_group_name_H-M   'P 1'
#
loop_
_entity.id
_entity.type
_entity.pdbx_description
1 polymer ?
#
loop_
_entity_poly.entity_id
_entity_poly.type
_entity_poly.pdbx_seq_one_letter_code
_entity_poly.pdbx_strand_id
1 'polypeptide(L)'
;MPDISPDVAALNERLRISTLAPHRLTLAQFLELGDALPVEGNPRSWEVSHGRFLTWAEAESADAALKLIHRREVESSLKWNSTGSSQSGYLPTMPTGEVLNDYPDLKVTYAEILTGVLNQSEG
;
A
#
# COMPACT_ATOMS: atom_id res chain seq x y z
N MET A 1 -34.27 -2.34 -10.60
CA MET A 1 -32.85 -2.40 -10.18
C MET A 1 -32.34 -3.78 -10.57
N PRO A 2 -31.18 -3.91 -11.22
CA PRO A 2 -30.61 -5.24 -11.45
C PRO A 2 -30.26 -5.86 -10.09
N ASP A 3 -30.66 -7.10 -9.88
CA ASP A 3 -30.26 -7.92 -8.74
C ASP A 3 -28.75 -8.14 -8.83
N ILE A 4 -27.99 -7.48 -7.97
CA ILE A 4 -26.55 -7.69 -7.88
C ILE A 4 -26.35 -9.01 -7.14
N SER A 5 -25.57 -9.93 -7.72
CA SER A 5 -25.20 -11.19 -7.07
C SER A 5 -24.68 -10.92 -5.64
N PRO A 6 -25.04 -11.76 -4.65
CA PRO A 6 -24.57 -11.59 -3.27
C PRO A 6 -23.04 -11.55 -3.17
N ASP A 7 -22.33 -12.26 -4.05
CA ASP A 7 -20.86 -12.24 -4.10
C ASP A 7 -20.33 -10.88 -4.57
N VAL A 8 -21.01 -10.27 -5.55
CA VAL A 8 -20.65 -8.95 -6.07
C VAL A 8 -21.03 -7.87 -5.05
N ALA A 9 -22.11 -8.05 -4.30
CA ALA A 9 -22.49 -7.15 -3.22
C ALA A 9 -21.49 -7.21 -2.05
N ALA A 10 -21.06 -8.41 -1.65
CA ALA A 10 -20.04 -8.63 -0.63
C ALA A 10 -18.68 -8.07 -1.06
N LEU A 11 -18.28 -8.28 -2.31
CA LEU A 11 -17.09 -7.67 -2.88
C LEU A 11 -17.19 -6.14 -2.89
N ASN A 12 -18.30 -5.57 -3.37
CA ASN A 12 -18.48 -4.12 -3.38
C ASN A 12 -18.53 -3.50 -1.98
N GLU A 13 -18.98 -4.24 -0.97
CA GLU A 13 -18.93 -3.78 0.42
C GLU A 13 -17.50 -3.76 0.94
N ARG A 14 -16.71 -4.81 0.71
CA ARG A 14 -15.28 -4.86 1.03
C ARG A 14 -14.48 -3.77 0.31
N LEU A 15 -14.75 -3.55 -0.98
CA LEU A 15 -14.09 -2.52 -1.79
C LEU A 15 -14.53 -1.09 -1.41
N ARG A 16 -15.62 -0.91 -0.65
CA ARG A 16 -16.13 0.40 -0.21
C ARG A 16 -15.57 0.87 1.14
N ILE A 17 -14.84 0.02 1.86
CA ILE A 17 -14.33 0.32 3.20
C ILE A 17 -13.43 1.57 3.19
N SER A 18 -12.71 1.83 2.10
CA SER A 18 -11.85 3.01 2.01
C SER A 18 -11.46 3.37 0.57
N THR A 19 -11.31 4.66 0.31
CA THR A 19 -10.69 5.19 -0.93
C THR A 19 -9.20 5.50 -0.75
N LEU A 20 -8.66 5.32 0.46
CA LEU A 20 -7.26 5.54 0.77
C LEU A 20 -6.42 4.36 0.28
N ALA A 21 -5.30 4.68 -0.37
CA ALA A 21 -4.28 3.69 -0.72
C ALA A 21 -3.54 3.21 0.54
N PRO A 22 -2.98 1.98 0.53
CA PRO A 22 -2.33 1.39 1.71
C PRO A 22 -1.28 2.30 2.37
N HIS A 23 -0.43 2.97 1.57
CA HIS A 23 0.62 3.86 2.07
C HIS A 23 0.11 5.15 2.76
N ARG A 24 -1.20 5.35 2.80
CA ARG A 24 -1.86 6.46 3.51
C ARG A 24 -2.46 6.05 4.84
N LEU A 25 -2.35 4.77 5.20
CA LEU A 25 -2.79 4.22 6.48
C LEU A 25 -1.56 3.89 7.33
N THR A 26 -1.70 3.96 8.64
CA THR A 26 -0.72 3.34 9.54
C THR A 26 -0.80 1.82 9.37
N LEU A 27 0.27 1.12 9.73
CA LEU A 27 0.29 -0.34 9.68
C LEU A 27 -0.86 -0.94 10.51
N ALA A 28 -1.13 -0.37 11.69
CA ALA A 28 -2.24 -0.81 12.54
C ALA A 28 -3.60 -0.68 11.82
N GLN A 29 -3.85 0.46 11.18
CA GLN A 29 -5.09 0.67 10.40
C GLN A 29 -5.17 -0.27 9.19
N PHE A 30 -4.07 -0.49 8.48
CA PHE A 30 -4.07 -1.40 7.34
C PHE A 30 -4.29 -2.86 7.76
N LEU A 31 -3.77 -3.28 8.92
CA LEU A 31 -4.02 -4.61 9.47
C LEU A 31 -5.47 -4.79 9.95
N GLU A 32 -6.11 -3.72 10.42
CA GLU A 32 -7.52 -3.75 10.85
C GLU A 32 -8.48 -3.77 9.65
N LEU A 33 -8.15 -3.05 8.57
CA LEU A 33 -9.04 -2.82 7.43
C LEU A 33 -8.74 -3.70 6.20
N GLY A 34 -7.53 -4.24 6.11
CA GLY A 34 -7.06 -5.03 4.98
C GLY A 34 -7.43 -6.51 5.10
N ASP A 35 -7.73 -7.13 3.97
CA ASP A 35 -7.99 -8.56 3.86
C ASP A 35 -6.79 -9.27 3.22
N ALA A 36 -6.46 -10.46 3.73
CA ALA A 36 -5.50 -11.37 3.11
C ALA A 36 -6.12 -12.77 2.99
N LEU A 37 -6.52 -13.13 1.79
CA LEU A 37 -7.16 -14.42 1.49
C LEU A 37 -6.14 -15.40 0.89
N PRO A 38 -6.15 -16.68 1.31
CA PRO A 38 -5.26 -17.68 0.73
C PRO A 38 -5.62 -17.92 -0.73
N VAL A 39 -4.61 -18.04 -1.59
CA VAL A 39 -4.78 -18.41 -3.01
C VAL A 39 -4.87 -19.93 -3.12
N GLU A 40 -5.96 -20.44 -3.70
CA GLU A 40 -6.16 -21.88 -3.85
C GLU A 40 -5.04 -22.52 -4.68
N GLY A 41 -4.48 -23.63 -4.17
CA GLY A 41 -3.38 -24.34 -4.82
C GLY A 41 -1.98 -23.76 -4.56
N ASN A 42 -1.83 -22.66 -3.82
CA ASN A 42 -0.52 -22.13 -3.43
C ASN A 42 -0.46 -21.80 -1.93
N PRO A 43 0.17 -22.67 -1.10
CA PRO A 43 0.09 -22.62 0.36
C PRO A 43 0.77 -21.40 1.01
N ARG A 44 1.45 -20.56 0.24
CA ARG A 44 2.11 -19.33 0.74
C ARG A 44 1.64 -18.07 0.03
N SER A 45 0.73 -18.18 -0.94
CA SER A 45 0.23 -17.01 -1.65
C SER A 45 -1.03 -16.47 -1.01
N TRP A 46 -1.03 -15.14 -0.88
CA TRP A 46 -2.10 -14.37 -0.30
C TRP A 46 -2.54 -13.31 -1.30
N GLU A 47 -3.83 -13.27 -1.58
CA GLU A 47 -4.47 -12.13 -2.21
C GLU A 47 -4.71 -11.07 -1.13
N VAL A 48 -4.01 -9.94 -1.22
CA VAL A 48 -4.10 -8.84 -0.26
C VAL A 48 -4.92 -7.72 -0.87
N SER A 49 -5.95 -7.27 -0.16
CA SER A 49 -6.86 -6.24 -0.63
C SER A 49 -7.24 -5.23 0.44
N HIS A 50 -7.55 -4.00 0.02
CA HIS A 50 -8.09 -2.94 0.87
C HIS A 50 -8.74 -1.86 -0.01
N GLY A 51 -10.05 -1.64 0.13
CA GLY A 51 -10.75 -0.69 -0.73
C GLY A 51 -10.56 -1.07 -2.20
N ARG A 52 -10.06 -0.16 -3.04
CA ARG A 52 -9.76 -0.46 -4.46
C ARG A 52 -8.38 -1.09 -4.72
N PHE A 53 -7.58 -1.28 -3.67
CA PHE A 53 -6.26 -1.88 -3.77
C PHE A 53 -6.38 -3.41 -3.75
N LEU A 54 -5.68 -4.08 -4.66
CA LEU A 54 -5.59 -5.53 -4.78
C LEU A 54 -4.20 -5.91 -5.30
N THR A 55 -3.54 -6.84 -4.63
CA THR A 55 -2.24 -7.37 -5.03
C THR A 55 -2.06 -8.79 -4.50
N TRP A 56 -0.95 -9.42 -4.86
CA TRP A 56 -0.53 -10.72 -4.35
C TRP A 56 0.78 -10.60 -3.57
N ALA A 57 0.91 -11.42 -2.53
CA ALA A 57 2.12 -11.57 -1.73
C ALA A 57 2.35 -13.04 -1.37
N GLU A 58 3.63 -13.43 -1.35
CA GLU A 58 4.04 -14.69 -0.74
C GLU A 58 4.50 -14.45 0.70
N ALA A 59 3.89 -15.15 1.65
CA ALA A 59 4.22 -15.05 3.07
C ALA A 59 3.78 -16.29 3.85
N GLU A 60 4.38 -16.51 5.02
CA GLU A 60 4.04 -17.65 5.90
C GLU A 60 2.66 -17.51 6.57
N SER A 61 2.03 -16.34 6.54
CA SER A 61 0.69 -16.09 7.11
C SER A 61 0.01 -14.86 6.49
N ALA A 62 -1.30 -14.74 6.69
CA ALA A 62 -2.11 -13.58 6.30
C ALA A 62 -1.55 -12.26 6.86
N ASP A 63 -1.24 -12.24 8.16
CA ASP A 63 -0.68 -11.07 8.84
C ASP A 63 0.70 -10.70 8.27
N ALA A 64 1.54 -11.69 7.98
CA ALA A 64 2.83 -11.45 7.33
C ALA A 64 2.68 -10.91 5.90
N ALA A 65 1.68 -11.37 5.14
CA ALA A 65 1.38 -10.85 3.81
C ALA A 65 0.92 -9.38 3.88
N LEU A 66 0.01 -9.05 4.80
CA LEU A 66 -0.44 -7.66 5.01
C LEU A 66 0.72 -6.74 5.39
N LYS A 67 1.57 -7.14 6.34
CA LYS A 67 2.77 -6.37 6.75
C LYS A 67 3.74 -6.15 5.59
N LEU A 68 3.98 -7.20 4.79
CA LEU A 68 4.86 -7.15 3.63
C LEU A 68 4.34 -6.16 2.59
N ILE A 69 3.06 -6.27 2.24
CA ILE A 69 2.42 -5.40 1.25
C ILE A 69 2.36 -3.96 1.73
N HIS A 70 1.97 -3.71 2.98
CA HIS A 70 1.92 -2.36 3.53
C HIS A 70 3.28 -1.66 3.42
N ARG A 71 4.34 -2.35 3.87
CA ARG A 71 5.72 -1.83 3.76
C ARG A 71 6.10 -1.53 2.30
N ARG A 72 5.80 -2.46 1.39
CA ARG A 72 6.11 -2.33 -0.04
C ARG A 72 5.41 -1.11 -0.66
N GLU A 73 4.15 -0.85 -0.30
CA GLU A 73 3.41 0.31 -0.82
C GLU A 73 3.96 1.63 -0.26
N VAL A 74 4.31 1.68 1.04
CA VAL A 74 4.99 2.85 1.63
C VAL A 74 6.31 3.11 0.92
N GLU A 75 7.16 2.10 0.77
CA GLU A 75 8.44 2.23 0.06
C GLU A 75 8.25 2.65 -1.41
N SER A 76 7.31 2.03 -2.11
CA SER A 76 7.02 2.35 -3.51
C SER A 76 6.57 3.80 -3.67
N SER A 77 5.72 4.29 -2.78
CA SER A 77 5.28 5.69 -2.81
C SER A 77 6.44 6.66 -2.59
N LEU A 78 7.38 6.36 -1.69
CA LEU A 78 8.60 7.15 -1.48
C LEU A 78 9.48 7.14 -2.74
N LYS A 79 9.71 5.98 -3.35
CA LYS A 79 10.53 5.81 -4.55
C LYS A 79 9.96 6.53 -5.79
N TRP A 80 8.64 6.50 -5.97
CA TRP A 80 8.01 7.23 -7.07
C TRP A 80 8.15 8.75 -6.89
N ASN A 81 8.05 9.23 -5.65
CA ASN A 81 8.27 10.65 -5.35
C ASN A 81 9.76 11.04 -5.33
N SER A 82 10.70 10.08 -5.22
CA SER A 82 12.14 10.35 -5.25
C SER A 82 12.72 10.52 -6.64
N THR A 83 12.20 9.77 -7.61
CA THR A 83 12.74 9.73 -8.97
C THR A 83 12.33 10.94 -9.81
N GLY A 84 11.61 11.90 -9.23
CA GLY A 84 11.09 13.08 -9.94
C GLY A 84 10.30 12.68 -11.18
N SER A 85 9.69 11.48 -11.19
CA SER A 85 9.08 10.87 -12.36
C SER A 85 8.00 11.78 -12.94
N SER A 86 8.42 12.56 -13.93
CA SER A 86 7.61 13.48 -14.73
C SER A 86 6.89 12.75 -15.86
N GLN A 87 6.91 11.42 -15.87
CA GLN A 87 6.11 10.61 -16.80
C GLN A 87 4.63 10.73 -16.44
N SER A 88 4.04 11.81 -16.97
CA SER A 88 2.65 11.99 -17.39
C SER A 88 1.72 10.85 -16.97
N GLY A 89 1.16 10.96 -15.77
CA GLY A 89 0.05 10.09 -15.40
C GLY A 89 -0.46 10.37 -13.99
N TYR A 90 0.26 9.91 -12.98
CA TYR A 90 -0.16 10.04 -11.59
C TYR A 90 0.99 9.63 -10.66
N LEU A 91 1.52 10.56 -9.86
CA LEU A 91 2.41 10.21 -8.76
C LEU A 91 1.55 9.80 -7.55
N PRO A 92 1.85 8.68 -6.87
CA PRO A 92 1.19 8.38 -5.61
C PRO A 92 1.47 9.50 -4.60
N THR A 93 0.51 9.82 -3.74
CA THR A 93 0.75 10.79 -2.66
C THR A 93 1.85 10.29 -1.73
N MET A 94 2.59 11.20 -1.10
CA MET A 94 3.54 10.83 -0.04
C MET A 94 2.82 10.18 1.15
N PRO A 95 3.45 9.20 1.84
CA PRO A 95 3.01 8.74 3.16
C PRO A 95 3.02 9.89 4.17
N THR A 96 2.13 9.82 5.17
CA THR A 96 2.13 10.81 6.26
C THR A 96 3.27 10.53 7.25
N GLY A 97 3.59 11.52 8.10
CA GLY A 97 4.57 11.32 9.18
C GLY A 97 4.18 10.21 10.15
N GLU A 98 2.88 10.00 10.39
CA GLU A 98 2.36 8.91 11.21
C GLU A 98 2.63 7.54 10.58
N VAL A 99 2.36 7.38 9.27
CA VAL A 99 2.69 6.14 8.55
C VAL A 99 4.19 5.86 8.59
N LEU A 100 5.01 6.89 8.44
CA LEU A 100 6.47 6.73 8.48
C LEU A 100 6.98 6.38 9.89
N ASN A 101 6.22 6.63 10.96
CA ASN A 101 6.61 6.18 12.32
C ASN A 101 6.63 4.64 12.43
N ASP A 102 5.85 3.93 11.61
CA ASP A 102 5.86 2.47 11.54
C ASP A 102 7.11 1.91 10.83
N TYR A 103 7.82 2.76 10.07
CA TYR A 103 8.98 2.39 9.27
C TYR A 103 10.18 3.33 9.48
N PRO A 104 10.82 3.34 10.66
CA PRO A 104 11.95 4.22 10.95
C PRO A 104 13.13 4.04 9.99
N ASP A 105 13.33 2.83 9.49
CA ASP A 105 14.37 2.51 8.52
C ASP A 105 14.11 3.18 7.16
N LEU A 106 12.86 3.21 6.69
CA LEU A 106 12.49 3.93 5.47
C LEU A 106 12.71 5.45 5.62
N LYS A 107 12.51 6.02 6.81
CA LYS A 107 12.86 7.44 7.05
C LYS A 107 14.33 7.72 6.86
N VAL A 108 15.20 6.80 7.26
CA VAL A 108 16.65 6.92 7.08
C VAL A 108 17.01 6.77 5.61
N THR A 109 16.49 5.74 4.94
CA THR A 109 16.78 5.48 3.53
C THR A 109 16.32 6.60 2.59
N TYR A 110 15.18 7.22 2.87
CA TYR A 110 14.57 8.26 2.03
C TYR A 110 14.68 9.67 2.64
N ALA A 111 15.64 9.90 3.55
CA ALA A 111 15.79 11.14 4.31
C ALA A 111 15.91 12.41 3.43
N GLU A 112 16.61 12.33 2.30
CA GLU A 112 16.80 13.45 1.37
C GLU A 112 15.46 13.97 0.80
N ILE A 113 14.55 13.05 0.48
CA ILE A 113 13.23 13.37 -0.08
C ILE A 113 12.32 13.93 1.02
N LEU A 114 12.38 13.33 2.21
CA LEU A 114 11.56 13.73 3.35
C LEU A 114 11.94 15.11 3.92
N THR A 115 13.22 15.49 3.81
CA THR A 115 13.73 16.79 4.26
C THR A 115 13.63 17.88 3.20
N GLY A 116 13.21 17.54 1.98
CA GLY A 116 13.12 18.48 0.85
C GLY A 116 14.49 18.90 0.30
N VAL A 117 15.57 18.25 0.71
CA VAL A 117 16.91 18.47 0.17
C VAL A 117 17.06 17.58 -1.07
N LEU A 118 16.34 17.94 -2.14
CA LEU A 118 16.81 17.58 -3.47
C LEU A 118 18.10 18.37 -3.66
N ASN A 119 19.25 17.68 -3.57
CA ASN A 119 20.49 18.26 -4.04
C ASN A 119 20.25 18.69 -5.50
N GLN A 120 20.07 19.99 -5.71
CA GLN A 120 20.32 20.63 -6.98
C GLN A 120 21.84 20.57 -7.18
N SER A 121 22.34 19.38 -7.48
CA SER A 121 23.69 19.23 -7.99
C SER A 121 23.63 19.69 -9.44
N GLU A 122 24.28 20.83 -9.65
CA GLU A 122 24.48 21.57 -10.88
C GLU A 122 24.74 20.71 -12.12
N GLY A 123 24.20 21.18 -13.25
CA GLY A 123 24.52 20.77 -14.61
C GLY A 123 23.89 21.72 -15.61
#